data_AF-A0A2N4XHZ9-F1
#
_entry.id   AF-A0A2N4XHZ9-F1
#
_cell.length_a   1.000
_cell.length_b   1.000
_cell.length_c   1.000
_cell.angle_alpha   90.00
_cell.angle_beta   90.00
_cell.angle_gamma   90.00
#
_symmetry.space_group_name_H-M   'P 1'
#
loop_
_entity.id
_entity.type
_entity.pdbx_description
1 polymer ?
#
loop_
_entity_poly.entity_id
_entity_poly.type
_entity_poly.pdbx_seq_one_letter_code
_entity_poly.pdbx_strand_id
1 'polypeptide(L)' 'MKTLLKYWNAVRIIRLVAGMGIIIMAFIENQLLLGVIGLLLVVQAVMNFGCGPGGCNIPDNRRYRRRT' A
#
# COMPACT_ATOMS: atom_id res chain seq x y z
N MET A 1 -6.72 19.01 18.73
CA MET A 1 -6.40 17.57 18.81
C MET A 1 -7.30 16.81 17.84
N LYS A 2 -6.84 15.68 17.28
CA LYS A 2 -7.54 14.76 16.34
C LYS A 2 -7.33 14.99 14.82
N THR A 3 -6.12 15.32 14.36
CA THR A 3 -5.81 15.33 12.91
C THR A 3 -5.16 14.03 12.44
N LEU A 4 -4.58 13.23 13.35
CA LEU A 4 -3.93 11.95 13.01
C LEU A 4 -4.89 10.88 12.46
N LEU A 5 -6.17 10.93 12.86
CA LEU A 5 -7.21 10.03 12.35
C LEU A 5 -7.92 10.59 11.10
N LYS A 6 -7.76 11.88 10.79
CA LYS A 6 -8.45 12.55 9.67
C LYS A 6 -7.80 12.26 8.30
N TYR A 7 -6.53 11.85 8.30
CA TYR A 7 -5.76 11.47 7.11
C TYR A 7 -5.27 10.02 7.14
N TRP A 8 -5.93 9.15 7.93
CA TRP A 8 -5.76 7.71 7.76
C TRP A 8 -6.41 7.35 6.42
N ASN A 9 -5.57 7.31 5.39
CA ASN A 9 -5.96 7.10 4.00
C ASN A 9 -6.75 5.78 3.92
N ALA A 10 -8.05 5.84 3.61
CA ALA A 10 -8.95 4.68 3.62
C ALA A 10 -8.37 3.48 2.83
N VAL A 11 -7.58 3.75 1.80
CA VAL A 11 -6.82 2.77 1.02
C VAL A 11 -5.85 1.93 1.87
N ARG A 12 -5.21 2.51 2.89
CA ARG A 12 -4.33 1.79 3.82
C ARG A 12 -5.10 0.80 4.68
N ILE A 13 -6.30 1.18 5.15
CA ILE A 13 -7.18 0.31 5.93
C ILE A 13 -7.64 -0.85 5.07
N ILE A 14 -8.12 -0.58 3.85
CA ILE A 14 -8.59 -1.61 2.92
C ILE A 14 -7.46 -2.60 2.61
N ARG A 15 -6.23 -2.13 2.36
CA ARG A 15 -5.07 -3.01 2.13
C ARG A 15 -4.71 -3.84 3.36
N LEU A 16 -4.76 -3.26 4.56
CA LEU A 16 -4.52 -3.99 5.82
C LEU A 16 -5.55 -5.11 6.01
N VAL A 17 -6.84 -4.80 5.84
CA VAL A 17 -7.93 -5.77 6.01
C VAL A 17 -7.84 -6.87 4.94
N ALA A 18 -7.60 -6.50 3.68
CA ALA A 18 -7.44 -7.47 2.60
C ALA A 18 -6.23 -8.39 2.81
N GLY A 19 -5.06 -7.83 3.16
CA GLY A 19 -3.86 -8.61 3.44
C GLY A 19 -4.04 -9.56 4.62
N MET A 20 -4.66 -9.09 5.70
CA MET A 20 -4.97 -9.93 6.87
C MET A 20 -5.95 -11.06 6.54
N GLY A 21 -6.97 -10.79 5.72
CA GLY A 21 -7.90 -11.81 5.22
C GLY A 21 -7.20 -12.89 4.38
N ILE A 22 -6.29 -12.50 3.49
CA ILE A 22 -5.51 -13.44 2.67
C ILE A 22 -4.60 -14.31 3.55
N ILE A 23 -3.96 -13.74 4.57
CA ILE A 23 -3.14 -14.49 5.52
C ILE A 23 -3.98 -15.56 6.24
N ILE A 24 -5.17 -15.21 6.74
CA ILE A 24 -6.09 -16.16 7.39
C ILE A 24 -6.47 -17.29 6.42
N MET A 25 -6.80 -16.94 5.17
CA MET A 25 -7.18 -17.92 4.16
C MET A 25 -6.00 -18.82 3.77
N ALA A 26 -4.78 -18.29 3.74
CA ALA A 26 -3.56 -19.06 3.51
C ALA A 26 -3.30 -20.10 4.61
N PHE A 27 -3.62 -19.79 5.87
CA PHE A 27 -3.54 -20.75 6.97
C PHE A 27 -4.57 -21.88 6.81
N ILE A 28 -5.78 -21.55 6.36
CA ILE A 28 -6.84 -22.55 6.13
C ILE A 28 -6.46 -23.49 4.98
N GLU A 29 -5.98 -22.95 3.86
CA GLU A 29 -5.59 -23.74 2.69
C GLU A 29 -4.19 -24.37 2.79
N ASN A 30 -3.41 -24.05 3.83
CA ASN A 30 -2.01 -24.47 4.01
C ASN A 30 -1.09 -24.13 2.82
N GLN A 31 -1.46 -23.12 2.02
CA GLN A 31 -0.69 -22.70 0.86
C GLN A 31 0.28 -21.59 1.24
N LEU A 32 1.56 -21.95 1.39
CA LEU A 32 2.65 -21.03 1.73
C LEU A 32 2.73 -19.80 0.81
N LEU A 33 2.46 -19.98 -0.49
CA LEU A 33 2.50 -18.90 -1.49
C LEU A 33 1.48 -17.79 -1.18
N LEU A 34 0.25 -18.16 -0.83
CA LEU A 34 -0.79 -17.19 -0.45
C LEU A 34 -0.41 -16.44 0.83
N GLY A 35 0.21 -17.14 1.78
CA GLY A 35 0.71 -16.54 3.02
C GLY A 35 1.75 -15.46 2.75
N VAL A 36 2.71 -15.73 1.86
CA VAL A 36 3.75 -14.76 1.45
C VAL A 36 3.13 -13.55 0.76
N ILE A 37 2.18 -13.75 -0.16
CA ILE A 37 1.50 -12.65 -0.87
C ILE A 37 0.68 -11.78 0.12
N GLY A 38 -0.05 -12.41 1.04
CA GLY A 38 -0.79 -11.72 2.09
C GLY A 38 0.13 -10.91 3.02
N LEU A 39 1.27 -11.49 3.41
CA LEU A 39 2.29 -10.80 4.20
C LEU A 39 2.85 -9.57 3.48
N LEU A 40 3.18 -9.70 2.19
CA LEU A 40 3.66 -8.57 1.39
C LEU A 40 2.64 -7.44 1.31
N LEU A 41 1.35 -7.74 1.16
CA LEU A 41 0.28 -6.74 1.16
C LEU A 41 0.17 -5.99 2.50
N VAL A 42 0.29 -6.71 3.62
CA VAL A 42 0.30 -6.11 4.96
C VAL A 42 1.52 -5.21 5.15
N VAL A 43 2.71 -5.68 4.76
CA VAL A 43 3.96 -4.90 4.84
C VAL A 43 3.87 -3.63 3.99
N GLN A 44 3.35 -3.72 2.77
CA GLN A 44 3.11 -2.56 1.90
C GLN A 44 2.12 -1.55 2.52
N ALA A 45 1.09 -2.03 3.21
CA ALA A 45 0.10 -1.17 3.86
C ALA A 45 0.69 -0.44 5.09
N VAL A 46 1.54 -1.11 5.88
CA VAL A 46 2.18 -0.55 7.08
C VAL A 46 3.33 0.39 6.73
N MET A 47 4.24 -0.05 5.87
CA MET A 47 5.40 0.76 5.45
C MET A 47 5.01 1.88 4.48
N ASN A 48 3.76 1.89 4.00
CA ASN A 48 3.28 2.80 2.96
C ASN A 48 4.23 2.84 1.73
N PHE A 49 4.92 1.72 1.51
CA PHE A 49 5.85 1.51 0.41
C PHE A 49 5.06 0.94 -0.76
N GLY A 50 5.03 1.68 -1.86
CA GLY A 50 4.28 1.34 -3.06
C GLY A 50 3.73 2.61 -3.74
N CYS A 51 3.53 2.55 -5.06
CA CYS A 51 2.88 3.63 -5.77
C CYS A 51 1.45 3.79 -5.18
N GLY A 52 1.20 4.91 -4.50
CA GLY A 52 -0.11 5.21 -3.94
C GLY A 52 -1.15 5.52 -5.02
N PRO A 53 -2.39 5.91 -4.65
CA PRO A 53 -3.38 6.38 -5.62
C PRO A 53 -2.95 7.62 -6.44
N GLY A 54 -1.82 8.26 -6.10
CA GLY A 54 -1.16 9.30 -6.91
C GLY A 54 -0.07 8.78 -7.87
N GLY A 55 0.07 7.46 -8.04
CA GLY A 55 1.13 6.85 -8.83
C GLY A 55 2.51 6.95 -8.18
N CYS A 56 3.52 6.37 -8.84
CA CYS A 56 4.90 6.67 -8.51
C CYS A 56 5.22 8.05 -9.09
N ASN A 57 5.58 8.98 -8.23
CA ASN A 57 5.91 10.34 -8.61
C ASN A 57 7.29 10.34 -9.29
N ILE A 58 7.33 9.94 -10.56
CA ILE A 58 8.53 10.07 -11.39
C ILE A 58 8.74 11.58 -11.56
N PRO A 59 9.88 12.15 -11.14
CA PRO A 59 10.10 13.58 -11.28
C PRO A 59 9.94 13.97 -12.74
N ASP A 60 8.91 14.77 -13.03
CA ASP A 60 8.66 15.32 -14.36
C ASP A 60 9.80 16.30 -14.68
N ASN A 61 10.79 15.82 -15.44
CA ASN A 61 11.92 16.59 -15.92
C ASN A 61 11.52 17.62 -17.01
N ARG A 62 10.22 17.75 -17.37
CA ARG A 62 9.77 18.76 -18.35
C ARG A 62 9.76 20.19 -17.81
N ARG A 63 10.06 20.44 -16.53
CA ARG A 63 10.22 21.81 -16.00
C ARG A 63 11.54 22.50 -16.37
N TYR A 64 12.48 21.84 -17.06
CA TYR A 64 13.72 22.49 -17.49
C TYR A 64 13.61 23.23 -18.85
N ARG A 65 12.53 23.02 -19.61
CA ARG A 65 12.34 23.62 -20.95
C ARG A 65 11.30 24.75 -20.95
N ARG A 66 11.39 25.68 -20.01
CA ARG A 66 10.62 26.95 -20.05
C ARG A 66 11.39 28.16 -19.48
N ARG A 67 12.71 28.08 -19.40
CA ARG A 67 13.62 29.24 -19.23
C ARG A 67 14.52 29.38 -20.46
N THR A 68 13.94 29.82 -21.57
CA THR A 68 14.64 30.46 -22.70
C THR A 68 13.58 31.25 -23.45
#